data_AF-X1MA91-F1
#
_entry.id   AF-X1MA91-F1
#
_cell.length_a   1.000
_cell.length_b   1.000
_cell.length_c   1.000
_cell.angle_alpha   90.00
_cell.angle_beta   90.00
_cell.angle_gamma   90.00
#
_symmetry.space_group_name_H-M   'P 1'
#
loop_
_entity.id
_entity.type
_entity.pdbx_description
1 polymer ?
#
loop_
_entity_poly.entity_id
_entity_poly.type
_entity_poly.pdbx_seq_one_letter_code
_entity_poly.pdbx_strand_id
1 'polypeptide(L)'
;MKKTWQEKLKDEPSFPKVLRLEKGFPCYNAVHKMGAEAGDDVVLVNPSEVVEIMKQVPKGKLITIVEICKKIAKQHGVPACCTLTTGIFIMTAANAAE
;
A
#
# COMPACT_ATOMS: atom_id res chain seq x y z
N MET A 1 15.79 -12.02 18.75
CA MET A 1 15.15 -10.79 19.27
C MET A 1 14.00 -10.42 18.36
N LYS A 2 12.90 -9.88 18.89
CA LYS A 2 11.74 -9.42 18.08
C LYS A 2 12.06 -8.03 17.53
N LYS A 3 11.85 -7.83 16.22
CA LYS A 3 12.00 -6.50 15.59
C LYS A 3 11.01 -5.50 16.21
N THR A 4 11.48 -4.27 16.44
CA THR A 4 10.66 -3.10 16.78
C THR A 4 9.77 -2.70 15.60
N TRP A 5 8.75 -1.88 15.86
CA TRP A 5 7.88 -1.37 14.81
C TRP A 5 8.62 -0.45 13.82
N GLN A 6 9.53 0.39 14.29
CA GLN A 6 10.39 1.21 13.43
C GLN A 6 11.27 0.36 12.51
N GLU A 7 11.79 -0.77 13.00
CA GLU A 7 12.57 -1.69 12.16
C GLU A 7 11.72 -2.39 11.10
N LYS A 8 10.42 -2.61 11.36
CA LYS A 8 9.49 -3.19 10.37
C LYS A 8 9.03 -2.19 9.30
N LEU A 9 9.23 -0.89 9.54
CA LEU A 9 8.96 0.17 8.56
C LEU A 9 10.13 0.42 7.59
N LYS A 10 11.27 -0.22 7.79
CA LYS A 10 12.37 -0.12 6.84
C LYS A 10 11.95 -0.76 5.53
N ASP A 11 12.20 -0.04 4.44
CA ASP A 11 11.95 -0.56 3.09
C ASP A 11 12.80 -1.80 2.82
N GLU A 12 12.23 -2.69 2.04
CA GLU A 12 12.89 -3.91 1.60
C GLU A 12 13.30 -3.73 0.13
N PRO A 13 14.52 -4.14 -0.26
CA PRO A 13 15.02 -3.92 -1.62
C PRO A 13 14.25 -4.70 -2.71
N SER A 14 13.42 -5.66 -2.30
CA SER A 14 12.53 -6.42 -3.20
C SER A 14 11.26 -5.67 -3.59
N PHE A 15 11.01 -4.49 -3.00
CA PHE A 15 9.87 -3.63 -3.24
C PHE A 15 10.32 -2.23 -3.69
N PRO A 16 9.45 -1.46 -4.38
CA PRO A 16 8.12 -1.83 -4.83
C PRO A 16 8.16 -2.86 -5.98
N LYS A 17 7.15 -3.73 -6.05
CA LYS A 17 7.08 -4.77 -7.08
C LYS A 17 5.74 -4.75 -7.77
N VAL A 18 5.76 -4.70 -9.10
CA VAL A 18 4.55 -4.83 -9.92
C VAL A 18 4.30 -6.30 -10.21
N LEU A 19 3.06 -6.74 -10.01
CA LEU A 19 2.59 -8.10 -10.26
C LEU A 19 1.33 -8.08 -11.12
N ARG A 20 1.12 -9.15 -11.89
CA ARG A 20 -0.13 -9.36 -12.60
C ARG A 20 -1.22 -9.80 -11.61
N LEU A 21 -2.37 -9.14 -11.64
CA LEU A 21 -3.48 -9.42 -10.75
C LEU A 21 -4.18 -10.72 -11.14
N GLU A 22 -4.29 -11.64 -10.19
CA GLU A 22 -5.02 -12.90 -10.36
C GLU A 22 -6.25 -12.96 -9.45
N LYS A 23 -7.31 -13.66 -9.89
CA LYS A 23 -8.54 -13.83 -9.09
C LYS A 23 -8.31 -14.51 -7.74
N GLY A 24 -7.25 -15.32 -7.63
CA GLY A 24 -6.86 -16.00 -6.40
C GLY A 24 -6.15 -15.09 -5.38
N PHE A 25 -5.79 -13.86 -5.74
CA PHE A 25 -5.09 -12.98 -4.81
C PHE A 25 -6.02 -12.50 -3.69
N PRO A 26 -5.55 -12.43 -2.43
CA PRO A 26 -6.38 -12.00 -1.30
C PRO A 26 -6.95 -10.58 -1.48
N CYS A 27 -6.23 -9.70 -2.18
CA CYS A 27 -6.66 -8.33 -2.43
C CYS A 27 -7.59 -8.18 -3.64
N TYR A 28 -7.83 -9.24 -4.43
CA TYR A 28 -8.53 -9.19 -5.72
C TYR A 28 -9.86 -8.44 -5.64
N ASN A 29 -10.74 -8.85 -4.73
CA ASN A 29 -12.08 -8.24 -4.60
C ASN A 29 -12.03 -6.74 -4.26
N ALA A 30 -10.99 -6.30 -3.53
CA ALA A 30 -10.83 -4.90 -3.14
C ALA A 30 -10.36 -4.06 -4.34
N VAL A 31 -9.31 -4.50 -5.03
CA VAL A 31 -8.76 -3.79 -6.19
C VAL A 31 -9.71 -3.85 -7.39
N HIS A 32 -10.49 -4.92 -7.51
CA HIS A 32 -11.51 -5.05 -8.55
C HIS A 32 -12.63 -4.01 -8.37
N LYS A 33 -13.10 -3.80 -7.13
CA LYS A 33 -14.03 -2.70 -6.83
C LYS A 33 -13.44 -1.30 -7.07
N MET A 34 -12.12 -1.19 -7.16
CA MET A 34 -11.42 0.06 -7.50
C MET A 34 -11.22 0.25 -9.01
N GLY A 35 -11.61 -0.74 -9.83
CA GLY A 35 -11.55 -0.68 -11.29
C GLY A 35 -10.41 -1.47 -11.94
N ALA A 36 -9.69 -2.31 -11.19
CA ALA A 36 -8.72 -3.23 -11.77
C ALA A 36 -9.38 -4.54 -12.22
N GLU A 37 -8.92 -5.10 -13.33
CA GLU A 37 -9.40 -6.38 -13.84
C GLU A 37 -8.36 -7.49 -13.64
N ALA A 38 -8.82 -8.75 -13.66
CA ALA A 38 -7.89 -9.88 -13.69
C ALA A 38 -6.98 -9.76 -14.92
N GLY A 39 -5.67 -9.82 -14.70
CA GLY A 39 -4.69 -9.54 -15.73
C GLY A 39 -4.22 -8.09 -15.80
N ASP A 40 -4.65 -7.18 -14.92
CA ASP A 40 -4.03 -5.86 -14.77
C ASP A 40 -2.77 -5.91 -13.92
N ASP A 41 -1.93 -4.89 -14.05
CA ASP A 41 -0.76 -4.73 -13.19
C ASP A 41 -1.15 -4.09 -11.85
N VAL A 42 -0.63 -4.64 -10.74
CA VAL A 42 -0.86 -4.15 -9.39
C VAL A 42 0.47 -4.02 -8.67
N VAL A 43 0.68 -2.89 -8.00
CA VAL A 43 1.92 -2.64 -7.26
C VAL A 43 1.80 -3.11 -5.79
N LEU A 44 2.76 -3.92 -5.37
CA LEU A 44 3.09 -4.14 -3.97
C LEU A 44 4.01 -3.00 -3.51
N VAL A 45 3.50 -2.20 -2.59
CA VAL A 45 4.11 -0.94 -2.15
C VAL A 45 5.23 -1.16 -1.14
N ASN A 46 6.12 -0.19 -0.99
CA ASN A 46 7.02 -0.11 0.17
C ASN A 46 6.34 0.60 1.37
N PRO A 47 6.79 0.34 2.61
CA PRO A 47 6.34 1.10 3.78
C PRO A 47 6.54 2.61 3.65
N SER A 48 7.68 3.05 3.10
CA SER A 48 7.98 4.47 2.93
C SER A 48 6.95 5.21 2.08
N GLU A 49 6.54 4.65 0.94
CA GLU A 49 5.56 5.27 0.04
C GLU A 49 4.22 5.53 0.76
N VAL A 50 3.79 4.58 1.58
CA VAL A 50 2.58 4.70 2.39
C VAL A 50 2.75 5.78 3.46
N VAL A 51 3.88 5.77 4.17
CA VAL A 51 4.19 6.73 5.24
C VAL A 51 4.32 8.15 4.70
N GLU A 52 4.96 8.35 3.55
CA GLU A 52 5.10 9.65 2.91
C GLU A 52 3.75 10.24 2.54
N ILE A 53 2.84 9.45 1.99
CA ILE A 53 1.48 9.88 1.69
C ILE A 53 0.71 10.21 2.97
N MET A 54 0.82 9.39 4.02
CA MET A 54 0.16 9.63 5.31
C MET A 54 0.67 10.94 5.97
N LYS A 55 1.97 11.22 5.90
CA LYS A 55 2.57 12.45 6.45
C LYS A 55 2.09 13.73 5.76
N GLN A 56 1.63 13.64 4.51
CA GLN A 56 1.08 14.79 3.77
C GLN A 56 -0.33 15.18 4.21
N VAL A 57 -1.00 14.36 5.03
CA VAL A 57 -2.37 14.65 5.48
C VAL A 57 -2.34 15.72 6.58
N PRO A 58 -2.96 16.89 6.37
CA PRO A 58 -2.96 17.94 7.36
C PRO A 58 -3.83 17.57 8.57
N LYS A 59 -3.53 18.17 9.73
CA LYS A 59 -4.27 17.94 10.97
C LYS A 59 -5.76 18.21 10.78
N GLY A 60 -6.60 17.29 11.26
CA GLY A 60 -8.06 17.38 11.13
C GLY A 60 -8.61 16.91 9.78
N LYS A 61 -7.77 16.37 8.89
CA LYS A 61 -8.20 15.68 7.68
C LYS A 61 -7.98 14.17 7.79
N LEU A 62 -8.68 13.43 6.95
CA LEU A 62 -8.63 11.98 6.85
C LEU A 62 -8.13 11.61 5.45
N ILE A 63 -7.33 10.55 5.37
CA ILE A 63 -7.07 9.84 4.12
C ILE A 63 -7.46 8.38 4.31
N THR A 64 -7.99 7.77 3.26
CA THR A 64 -8.40 6.36 3.23
C THR A 64 -7.38 5.52 2.49
N ILE A 65 -7.40 4.20 2.74
CA ILE A 65 -6.55 3.25 2.01
C ILE A 65 -6.78 3.29 0.50
N VAL A 66 -8.01 3.57 0.05
CA VAL A 66 -8.35 3.69 -1.37
C VAL A 66 -7.66 4.90 -1.98
N GLU A 67 -7.64 6.04 -1.28
CA GLU A 67 -6.96 7.25 -1.74
C GLU A 67 -5.44 7.08 -1.76
N ILE A 68 -4.87 6.42 -0.73
CA ILE A 68 -3.45 6.07 -0.70
C ILE A 68 -3.12 5.19 -1.91
N CYS A 69 -3.88 4.11 -2.14
CA CYS A 69 -3.63 3.22 -3.27
C CYS A 69 -3.76 3.93 -4.62
N LYS A 70 -4.74 4.83 -4.80
CA LYS A 70 -4.88 5.60 -6.04
C LYS A 70 -3.67 6.51 -6.30
N LYS A 71 -3.13 7.14 -5.25
CA LYS A 71 -1.91 7.96 -5.35
C LYS A 71 -0.70 7.11 -5.75
N ILE A 72 -0.49 5.97 -5.09
CA ILE A 72 0.64 5.08 -5.38
C ILE A 72 0.50 4.46 -6.78
N ALA A 73 -0.68 3.96 -7.14
CA ALA A 73 -0.95 3.40 -8.46
C ALA A 73 -0.63 4.41 -9.58
N LYS A 74 -1.00 5.69 -9.39
CA LYS A 74 -0.65 6.78 -10.30
C LYS A 74 0.87 7.03 -10.39
N GLN A 75 1.61 6.96 -9.29
CA GLN A 75 3.07 7.12 -9.28
C GLN A 75 3.79 6.01 -10.06
N HIS A 76 3.25 4.79 -10.04
CA HIS A 76 3.80 3.63 -10.74
C HIS A 76 3.21 3.38 -12.13
N GLY A 77 2.21 4.17 -12.55
CA GLY A 77 1.55 3.98 -13.85
C GLY A 77 0.74 2.69 -13.97
N VAL A 78 0.25 2.16 -12.85
CA VAL A 78 -0.54 0.92 -12.79
C VAL A 78 -2.01 1.20 -12.45
N PRO A 79 -2.96 0.32 -12.82
CA PRO A 79 -4.39 0.48 -12.48
C PRO A 79 -4.68 0.52 -10.97
N ALA A 80 -3.98 -0.27 -10.16
CA ALA A 80 -4.23 -0.35 -8.72
C ALA A 80 -2.99 -0.71 -7.90
N CYS A 81 -3.11 -0.53 -6.59
CA CYS A 81 -2.13 -0.92 -5.59
C CYS A 81 -2.72 -2.05 -4.73
N CYS A 82 -1.86 -2.93 -4.21
CA CYS A 82 -2.31 -4.02 -3.35
C CYS A 82 -2.78 -3.46 -2.00
N THR A 83 -4.09 -3.55 -1.76
CA THR A 83 -4.70 -3.08 -0.52
C THR A 83 -4.24 -3.87 0.70
N LEU A 84 -3.80 -5.12 0.54
CA LEU A 84 -3.31 -5.94 1.64
C LEU A 84 -1.97 -5.43 2.18
N THR A 85 -0.96 -5.27 1.32
CA THR A 85 0.35 -4.77 1.75
C THR A 85 0.25 -3.34 2.25
N THR A 86 -0.54 -2.50 1.57
CA THR A 86 -0.82 -1.14 2.02
C THR A 86 -1.43 -1.13 3.42
N GLY A 87 -2.43 -1.96 3.68
CA GLY A 87 -3.05 -2.07 5.01
C GLY A 87 -2.07 -2.52 6.10
N ILE A 88 -1.21 -3.49 5.80
CA ILE A 88 -0.15 -3.96 6.71
C ILE A 88 0.79 -2.80 7.08
N PHE A 89 1.20 -1.98 6.10
CA PHE A 89 2.12 -0.88 6.35
C PHE A 89 1.46 0.33 7.02
N ILE A 90 0.18 0.62 6.75
CA ILE A 90 -0.60 1.60 7.52
C ILE A 90 -0.62 1.21 9.01
N MET A 91 -0.95 -0.05 9.31
CA MET A 91 -0.98 -0.55 10.69
C MET A 91 0.42 -0.52 11.32
N THR A 92 1.45 -0.93 10.58
CA THR A 92 2.84 -0.89 11.05
C THR A 92 3.27 0.54 11.36
N ALA A 93 2.88 1.50 10.52
CA ALA A 93 3.15 2.93 10.71
C ALA A 93 2.45 3.49 11.94
N ALA A 94 1.18 3.14 12.14
CA ALA A 94 0.43 3.54 13.34
C ALA A 94 1.10 3.03 14.62
N ASN A 95 1.47 1.74 14.66
CA ASN A 95 2.14 1.15 15.82
C ASN A 95 3.58 1.67 16.05
N ALA A 96 4.24 2.23 15.03
CA ALA A 96 5.57 2.83 15.17
C ALA A 96 5.52 4.28 15.65
N ALA A 97 4.35 4.91 15.59
CA ALA A 97 4.11 6.27 16.04
C ALA A 97 3.63 6.34 17.50
N GLU A 98 3.16 5.22 18.06
CA GLU A 98 2.96 5.00 19.49
C GLU A 98 4.31 4.86 20.23
#